data_AF-A0A4Y4XMH3-F1
#
_entry.id   AF-A0A4Y4XMH3-F1
#
_cell.length_a   1.000
_cell.length_b   1.000
_cell.length_c   1.000
_cell.angle_alpha   90.00
_cell.angle_beta   90.00
_cell.angle_gamma   90.00
#
_symmetry.space_group_name_H-M   'P 1'
#
loop_
_entity.id
_entity.type
_entity.pdbx_description
1 polymer ?
#
loop_
_entity_poly.entity_id
_entity_poly.type
_entity_poly.pdbx_seq_one_letter_code
_entity_poly.pdbx_strand_id
1 'polypeptide(L)'
;EPTPTKTPQTTPTPCKDLVVSTPKDNTYIIYHNNANKVNLGKLSEREANLLFAIFQKLKEQGNTLIRFEPQDLKRMLNIDISNERLSEVVVKLWDSIKTADFWKISETETSIIQENYMLFSRCKIELNKPSKDLKYLEIQLNDNYQYLLNNLGMGQYTSFNLLEFQRVRGKYAKTLYRLLKQYKSTG
;
A
#
# COMPACT_ATOMS: atom_id res chain seq x y z
N GLU A 1 18.05 21.04 -1.06
CA GLU A 1 17.01 21.67 -0.22
C GLU A 1 16.25 20.55 0.49
N PRO A 2 16.20 20.50 1.83
CA PRO A 2 15.41 19.48 2.51
C PRO A 2 13.94 19.73 2.21
N THR A 3 13.27 18.74 1.62
CA THR A 3 11.82 18.76 1.39
C THR A 3 11.12 19.17 2.69
N PRO A 4 10.22 20.16 2.67
CA PRO A 4 9.52 20.57 3.88
C PRO A 4 8.76 19.37 4.43
N THR A 5 9.14 18.90 5.62
CA THR A 5 8.42 17.88 6.38
C THR A 5 7.01 18.41 6.61
N LYS A 6 6.05 18.01 5.75
CA LYS A 6 4.64 18.31 5.98
C LYS A 6 4.29 17.75 7.35
N THR A 7 3.80 18.61 8.24
CA THR A 7 3.33 18.21 9.56
C THR A 7 2.40 17.00 9.44
N PRO A 8 2.55 15.95 10.27
CA PRO A 8 1.68 14.79 10.21
C PRO A 8 0.22 15.23 10.32
N GLN A 9 -0.56 14.98 9.26
CA GLN A 9 -1.99 15.26 9.33
C GLN A 9 -2.63 14.43 10.45
N THR A 10 -3.20 15.11 11.44
CA THR A 10 -3.83 14.49 12.61
C THR A 10 -5.30 14.17 12.38
N THR A 11 -5.94 14.83 11.40
CA THR A 11 -7.34 14.60 11.04
C THR A 11 -7.42 13.66 9.84
N PRO A 12 -8.05 12.49 9.98
CA PRO A 12 -8.15 11.53 8.89
C PRO A 12 -9.16 11.99 7.83
N THR A 13 -8.79 11.84 6.56
CA THR A 13 -9.68 12.02 5.40
C THR A 13 -10.40 10.69 5.11
N PRO A 14 -11.73 10.65 5.01
CA PRO A 14 -12.44 9.42 4.64
C PRO A 14 -12.08 8.95 3.23
N CYS A 15 -11.94 7.63 3.02
CA CYS A 15 -11.56 7.04 1.73
C CYS A 15 -12.51 7.43 0.58
N LYS A 16 -13.79 7.61 0.88
CA LYS A 16 -14.82 8.02 -0.07
C LYS A 16 -14.64 9.46 -0.60
N ASP A 17 -13.94 10.30 0.15
CA ASP A 17 -13.79 11.74 -0.14
C ASP A 17 -12.44 12.03 -0.83
N LEU A 18 -11.66 10.99 -1.15
CA LEU A 18 -10.39 11.13 -1.87
C LEU A 18 -10.63 11.61 -3.30
N VAL A 19 -9.89 12.64 -3.70
CA VAL A 19 -9.88 13.12 -5.08
C VAL A 19 -9.11 12.12 -5.95
N VAL A 20 -9.82 11.44 -6.85
CA VAL A 20 -9.22 10.53 -7.84
C VAL A 20 -8.98 11.30 -9.13
N SER A 21 -7.72 11.43 -9.53
CA SER A 21 -7.28 12.25 -10.65
C SER A 21 -7.89 11.86 -12.00
N THR A 22 -8.17 10.57 -12.24
CA THR A 22 -8.95 10.10 -13.42
C THR A 22 -9.70 8.77 -13.18
N PRO A 23 -10.80 8.48 -13.91
CA PRO A 23 -11.51 7.19 -13.81
C PRO A 23 -10.65 5.95 -14.18
N LYS A 24 -9.63 6.14 -15.03
CA LYS A 24 -8.67 5.07 -15.40
C LYS A 24 -7.76 4.67 -14.22
N ASP A 25 -7.50 5.61 -13.29
CA ASP A 25 -6.67 5.36 -12.09
C ASP A 25 -7.33 4.40 -11.09
N ASN A 26 -8.65 4.23 -11.12
CA ASN A 26 -9.32 3.23 -10.28
C ASN A 26 -9.15 1.79 -10.78
N THR A 27 -8.65 1.59 -12.01
CA THR A 27 -8.49 0.23 -12.58
C THR A 27 -7.06 -0.28 -12.47
N TYR A 28 -6.08 0.62 -12.61
CA TYR A 28 -4.67 0.28 -12.59
C TYR A 28 -4.02 0.70 -11.28
N ILE A 29 -3.01 -0.05 -10.87
CA ILE A 29 -2.06 0.39 -9.88
C ILE A 29 -0.74 0.73 -10.58
N ILE A 30 -0.11 1.82 -10.15
CA ILE A 30 1.20 2.27 -10.62
C ILE A 30 2.05 2.58 -9.39
N TYR A 31 3.28 2.05 -9.37
CA TYR A 31 4.26 2.36 -8.33
C TYR A 31 5.69 2.21 -8.85
N HIS A 32 6.64 2.82 -8.14
CA HIS A 32 8.07 2.73 -8.44
C HIS A 32 8.61 1.30 -8.22
N ASN A 33 9.45 0.80 -9.13
CA ASN A 33 9.97 -0.58 -9.09
C ASN A 33 10.71 -0.93 -7.79
N ASN A 34 11.21 0.06 -7.04
CA ASN A 34 11.77 -0.18 -5.70
C ASN A 34 10.77 -0.79 -4.72
N ALA A 35 9.46 -0.56 -4.88
CA ALA A 35 8.44 -1.26 -4.09
C ALA A 35 8.51 -2.78 -4.29
N ASN A 36 9.06 -3.25 -5.43
CA ASN A 36 9.27 -4.67 -5.66
C ASN A 36 10.47 -5.26 -4.94
N LYS A 37 11.48 -4.41 -4.64
CA LYS A 37 12.70 -4.77 -3.92
C LYS A 37 12.50 -4.74 -2.41
N VAL A 38 11.57 -3.92 -1.95
CA VAL A 38 11.13 -3.89 -0.56
C VAL A 38 10.50 -5.23 -0.19
N ASN A 39 10.97 -5.82 0.91
CA ASN A 39 10.39 -7.04 1.44
C ASN A 39 9.06 -6.69 2.12
N LEU A 40 7.95 -6.74 1.40
CA LEU A 40 6.60 -6.42 1.92
C LEU A 40 6.06 -7.45 2.94
N GLY A 41 6.91 -8.32 3.48
CA GLY A 41 6.54 -9.37 4.43
C GLY A 41 5.94 -10.61 3.75
N LYS A 42 5.58 -11.60 4.57
CA LYS A 42 5.01 -12.88 4.12
C LYS A 42 3.51 -12.76 3.84
N LEU A 43 3.13 -11.90 2.89
CA LEU A 43 1.73 -11.64 2.58
C LEU A 43 1.03 -12.88 2.00
N SER A 44 -0.15 -13.19 2.55
CA SER A 44 -1.13 -14.08 1.93
C SER A 44 -1.77 -13.44 0.69
N GLU A 45 -2.53 -14.22 -0.07
CA GLU A 45 -3.23 -13.69 -1.26
C GLU A 45 -4.17 -12.53 -0.95
N ARG A 46 -4.90 -12.63 0.18
CA ARG A 46 -5.85 -11.60 0.61
C ARG A 46 -5.15 -10.36 1.11
N GLU A 47 -4.07 -10.52 1.87
CA GLU A 47 -3.25 -9.42 2.36
C GLU A 47 -2.58 -8.68 1.19
N ALA A 48 -2.05 -9.40 0.21
CA ALA A 48 -1.49 -8.80 -1.00
C ALA A 48 -2.55 -8.02 -1.79
N ASN A 49 -3.74 -8.62 -2.01
CA ASN A 49 -4.85 -7.93 -2.67
C ASN A 49 -5.21 -6.62 -1.97
N LEU A 50 -5.31 -6.67 -0.64
CA LEU A 50 -5.65 -5.50 0.17
C LEU A 50 -4.55 -4.44 0.14
N LEU A 51 -3.27 -4.83 0.27
CA LEU A 51 -2.14 -3.91 0.22
C LEU A 51 -2.10 -3.14 -1.10
N PHE A 52 -2.19 -3.84 -2.22
CA PHE A 52 -2.13 -3.20 -3.54
C PHE A 52 -3.39 -2.36 -3.82
N ALA A 53 -4.56 -2.73 -3.27
CA ALA A 53 -5.71 -1.86 -3.32
C ALA A 53 -5.51 -0.58 -2.47
N ILE A 54 -4.90 -0.68 -1.30
CA ILE A 54 -4.54 0.49 -0.47
C ILE A 54 -3.52 1.37 -1.18
N PHE A 55 -2.50 0.79 -1.82
CA PHE A 55 -1.52 1.54 -2.62
C PHE A 55 -2.18 2.33 -3.75
N GLN A 56 -3.19 1.75 -4.41
CA GLN A 56 -3.97 2.48 -5.41
C GLN A 56 -4.69 3.69 -4.79
N LYS A 57 -5.21 3.58 -3.57
CA LYS A 57 -5.86 4.70 -2.87
C LYS A 57 -4.90 5.71 -2.27
N LEU A 58 -3.67 5.32 -1.97
CA LEU A 58 -2.62 6.23 -1.50
C LEU A 58 -1.94 6.99 -2.64
N LYS A 59 -2.06 6.52 -3.89
CA LYS A 59 -1.50 7.18 -5.07
C LYS A 59 -2.06 8.60 -5.21
N GLU A 60 -1.15 9.53 -5.48
CA GLU A 60 -1.38 10.97 -5.60
C GLU A 60 -1.99 11.63 -4.34
N GLN A 61 -2.03 10.93 -3.20
CA GLN A 61 -2.52 11.49 -1.93
C GLN A 61 -1.39 12.02 -1.04
N GLY A 62 -0.14 11.95 -1.48
CA GLY A 62 0.99 12.40 -0.68
C GLY A 62 1.05 11.69 0.68
N ASN A 63 1.18 12.47 1.74
CA ASN A 63 1.22 11.99 3.13
C ASN A 63 -0.12 12.13 3.87
N THR A 64 -1.24 12.15 3.14
CA THR A 64 -2.56 12.24 3.74
C THR A 64 -2.86 11.04 4.64
N LEU A 65 -3.42 11.32 5.82
CA LEU A 65 -3.95 10.30 6.70
C LEU A 65 -5.33 9.88 6.18
N ILE A 66 -5.48 8.64 5.73
CA ILE A 66 -6.72 8.13 5.12
C ILE A 66 -7.41 7.18 6.09
N ARG A 67 -8.71 7.36 6.32
CA ARG A 67 -9.57 6.41 7.03
C ARG A 67 -10.39 5.58 6.06
N PHE A 68 -10.30 4.27 6.19
CA PHE A 68 -11.08 3.27 5.47
C PHE A 68 -12.14 2.68 6.40
N GLU A 69 -13.40 2.75 5.98
CA GLU A 69 -14.50 2.05 6.63
C GLU A 69 -14.53 0.58 6.16
N PRO A 70 -15.17 -0.35 6.91
CA PRO A 70 -15.21 -1.76 6.54
C PRO A 70 -15.77 -1.99 5.14
N GLN A 71 -16.76 -1.19 4.71
CA GLN A 71 -17.34 -1.28 3.38
C GLN A 71 -16.38 -0.90 2.27
N ASP A 72 -15.47 0.06 2.52
CA ASP A 72 -14.44 0.44 1.56
C ASP A 72 -13.49 -0.73 1.33
N LEU A 73 -13.03 -1.35 2.41
CA LEU A 73 -12.10 -2.49 2.36
C LEU A 73 -12.73 -3.73 1.70
N LYS A 74 -14.02 -3.99 1.94
CA LYS A 74 -14.75 -5.08 1.25
C LYS A 74 -14.79 -4.86 -0.26
N ARG A 75 -15.13 -3.64 -0.69
CA ARG A 75 -15.13 -3.27 -2.11
C ARG A 75 -13.73 -3.40 -2.72
N MET A 76 -12.71 -2.96 -2.00
CA MET A 76 -11.31 -3.04 -2.42
C MET A 76 -10.82 -4.48 -2.57
N LEU A 77 -11.24 -5.40 -1.70
CA LEU A 77 -10.91 -6.82 -1.81
C LEU A 77 -11.62 -7.53 -2.97
N ASN A 78 -12.73 -6.97 -3.45
CA ASN A 78 -13.54 -7.49 -4.55
C ASN A 78 -13.98 -8.97 -4.34
N ILE A 79 -14.31 -9.31 -3.10
CA ILE A 79 -14.85 -10.63 -2.72
C ILE A 79 -15.93 -10.44 -1.64
N ASP A 80 -16.85 -11.39 -1.55
CA ASP A 80 -17.74 -11.46 -0.40
C ASP A 80 -16.97 -11.99 0.82
N ILE A 81 -17.07 -11.28 1.94
CA ILE A 81 -16.34 -11.56 3.17
C ILE A 81 -17.12 -11.07 4.39
N SER A 82 -17.15 -11.92 5.44
CA SER A 82 -17.74 -11.55 6.73
C SER A 82 -16.92 -10.47 7.43
N ASN A 83 -17.54 -9.76 8.39
CA ASN A 83 -16.86 -8.70 9.15
C ASN A 83 -15.69 -9.26 9.98
N GLU A 84 -15.90 -10.41 10.64
CA GLU A 84 -14.87 -11.13 11.39
C GLU A 84 -13.65 -11.44 10.51
N ARG A 85 -13.87 -12.05 9.33
CA ARG A 85 -12.79 -12.39 8.41
C ARG A 85 -12.10 -11.15 7.83
N LEU A 86 -12.83 -10.05 7.63
CA LEU A 86 -12.23 -8.78 7.24
C LEU A 86 -11.28 -8.27 8.33
N SER A 87 -11.70 -8.28 9.60
CA SER A 87 -10.85 -7.93 10.74
C SER A 87 -9.55 -8.74 10.76
N GLU A 88 -9.66 -10.06 10.59
CA GLU A 88 -8.49 -10.95 10.54
C GLU A 88 -7.52 -10.58 9.41
N VAL A 89 -8.04 -10.28 8.20
CA VAL A 89 -7.20 -9.91 7.05
C VAL A 89 -6.48 -8.59 7.32
N VAL A 90 -7.15 -7.59 7.90
CA VAL A 90 -6.55 -6.29 8.22
C VAL A 90 -5.47 -6.43 9.29
N VAL A 91 -5.71 -7.20 10.35
CA VAL A 91 -4.72 -7.44 11.41
C VAL A 91 -3.52 -8.20 10.86
N LYS A 92 -3.71 -9.27 10.08
CA LYS A 92 -2.62 -10.03 9.48
C LYS A 92 -1.80 -9.23 8.47
N LEU A 93 -2.47 -8.36 7.70
CA LEU A 93 -1.79 -7.43 6.80
C LEU A 93 -0.84 -6.54 7.60
N TRP A 94 -1.33 -5.95 8.70
CA TRP A 94 -0.50 -5.11 9.55
C TRP A 94 0.63 -5.88 10.21
N ASP A 95 0.39 -7.09 10.71
CA ASP A 95 1.44 -7.94 11.29
C ASP A 95 2.53 -8.31 10.27
N SER A 96 2.15 -8.50 9.00
CA SER A 96 3.11 -8.78 7.92
C SER A 96 3.92 -7.54 7.53
N ILE A 97 3.30 -6.36 7.52
CA ILE A 97 3.98 -5.11 7.18
C ILE A 97 4.86 -4.63 8.33
N LYS A 98 4.43 -4.71 9.59
CA LYS A 98 5.27 -4.24 10.70
C LYS A 98 6.55 -5.07 10.88
N THR A 99 6.54 -6.32 10.39
CA THR A 99 7.68 -7.25 10.43
C THR A 99 8.50 -7.24 9.15
N ALA A 100 8.11 -6.45 8.15
CA ALA A 100 8.81 -6.32 6.90
C ALA A 100 10.09 -5.49 7.05
N ASP A 101 11.17 -5.96 6.43
CA ASP A 101 12.45 -5.26 6.38
C ASP A 101 12.42 -4.19 5.28
N PHE A 102 12.23 -2.95 5.72
CA PHE A 102 12.19 -1.77 4.86
C PHE A 102 13.52 -1.02 4.86
N TRP A 103 14.60 -1.71 4.46
CA TRP A 103 15.89 -1.06 4.30
C TRP A 103 15.93 -0.20 3.05
N LYS A 104 16.24 1.08 3.22
CA LYS A 104 16.62 2.00 2.16
C LYS A 104 18.13 2.07 2.13
N ILE A 105 18.71 1.59 1.02
CA ILE A 105 20.15 1.65 0.78
C ILE A 105 20.38 2.74 -0.26
N SER A 106 21.20 3.73 0.08
CA SER A 106 21.69 4.75 -0.83
C SER A 106 23.19 4.85 -0.76
N GLU A 107 23.83 5.06 -1.90
CA GLU A 107 25.28 5.15 -2.01
C GLU A 107 25.67 6.58 -2.40
N THR A 108 26.64 7.13 -1.70
CA THR A 108 27.33 8.37 -2.05
C THR A 108 28.77 8.04 -2.46
N GLU A 109 29.51 9.02 -2.97
CA GLU A 109 30.91 8.84 -3.35
C GLU A 109 31.81 8.33 -2.20
N THR A 110 31.38 8.49 -0.94
CA THR A 110 32.18 8.22 0.25
C THR A 110 31.52 7.27 1.24
N SER A 111 30.25 6.88 1.05
CA SER A 111 29.52 6.09 2.06
C SER A 111 28.34 5.31 1.48
N ILE A 112 28.10 4.13 2.04
CA ILE A 112 26.84 3.41 1.90
C ILE A 112 25.99 3.74 3.12
N ILE A 113 24.85 4.39 2.88
CA ILE A 113 23.87 4.77 3.90
C ILE A 113 22.76 3.72 3.90
N GLN A 114 22.49 3.14 5.07
CA GLN A 114 21.41 2.18 5.28
C GLN A 114 20.45 2.73 6.32
N GLU A 115 19.21 2.98 5.93
CA GLU A 115 18.15 3.49 6.81
C GLU A 115 17.01 2.47 6.86
N ASN A 116 16.41 2.26 8.04
CA ASN A 116 15.23 1.41 8.19
C ASN A 116 14.05 2.27 8.64
N TYR A 117 12.98 2.28 7.85
CA TYR A 117 11.75 3.01 8.16
C TYR A 117 10.53 2.14 7.94
N MET A 118 9.51 2.25 8.79
CA MET A 118 8.23 1.59 8.49
C MET A 118 7.57 2.22 7.25
N LEU A 119 7.00 1.38 6.38
CA LEU A 119 6.26 1.82 5.20
C LEU A 119 5.15 2.81 5.52
N PHE A 120 4.38 2.52 6.57
CA PHE A 120 3.33 3.40 7.06
C PHE A 120 3.80 4.08 8.33
N SER A 121 3.78 5.42 8.34
CA SER A 121 4.07 6.22 9.53
C SER A 121 2.96 6.11 10.58
N ARG A 122 1.73 5.82 10.14
CA ARG A 122 0.58 5.53 11.00
C ARG A 122 -0.23 4.39 10.43
N CYS A 123 -0.53 3.42 11.29
CA CYS A 123 -1.55 2.40 11.06
C CYS A 123 -2.37 2.26 12.34
N LYS A 124 -3.65 2.62 12.30
CA LYS A 124 -4.57 2.49 13.43
C LYS A 124 -5.71 1.58 13.02
N ILE A 125 -5.84 0.45 13.72
CA ILE A 125 -6.95 -0.48 13.56
C ILE A 125 -7.85 -0.29 14.78
N GLU A 126 -9.07 0.22 14.58
CA GLU A 126 -10.08 0.28 15.64
C GLU A 126 -11.08 -0.86 15.46
N LEU A 127 -11.26 -1.67 16.50
CA LEU A 127 -12.20 -2.79 16.52
C LEU A 127 -13.32 -2.51 17.54
N ASN A 128 -14.54 -2.92 17.21
CA ASN A 128 -15.69 -2.86 18.12
C ASN A 128 -15.54 -3.91 19.23
N LYS A 129 -16.06 -3.60 20.42
CA LYS A 129 -16.22 -4.58 21.51
C LYS A 129 -17.72 -4.84 21.75
N PRO A 130 -18.16 -6.09 21.99
CA PRO A 130 -17.34 -7.30 22.15
C PRO A 130 -17.02 -8.04 20.84
N SER A 131 -17.65 -7.67 19.71
CA SER A 131 -17.61 -8.48 18.48
C SER A 131 -16.24 -8.59 17.80
N LYS A 132 -15.29 -7.69 18.12
CA LYS A 132 -13.99 -7.54 17.44
C LYS A 132 -14.12 -7.29 15.92
N ASP A 133 -15.29 -6.84 15.48
CA ASP A 133 -15.46 -6.38 14.10
C ASP A 133 -14.68 -5.09 13.87
N LEU A 134 -14.13 -4.95 12.68
CA LEU A 134 -13.45 -3.75 12.26
C LEU A 134 -14.43 -2.57 12.33
N LYS A 135 -14.06 -1.53 13.08
CA LYS A 135 -14.75 -0.26 13.07
C LYS A 135 -14.20 0.61 11.95
N TYR A 136 -12.88 0.80 11.88
CA TYR A 136 -12.20 1.46 10.77
C TYR A 136 -10.68 1.17 10.79
N LEU A 137 -10.02 1.48 9.68
CA LEU A 137 -8.58 1.44 9.50
C LEU A 137 -8.07 2.83 9.10
N GLU A 138 -7.11 3.41 9.82
CA GLU A 138 -6.39 4.61 9.37
C GLU A 138 -4.99 4.25 8.90
N ILE A 139 -4.60 4.74 7.74
CA ILE A 139 -3.25 4.55 7.17
C ILE A 139 -2.68 5.89 6.72
N GLN A 140 -1.39 6.08 6.98
CA GLN A 140 -0.59 7.18 6.45
C GLN A 140 0.72 6.63 5.89
N LEU A 141 1.04 6.97 4.65
CA LEU A 141 2.31 6.61 4.04
C LEU A 141 3.45 7.42 4.66
N ASN A 142 4.56 6.76 4.99
CA ASN A 142 5.75 7.42 5.51
C ASN A 142 6.37 8.32 4.44
N ASP A 143 6.82 9.52 4.83
CA ASP A 143 7.43 10.50 3.93
C ASP A 143 8.63 9.92 3.16
N ASN A 144 9.39 9.01 3.79
CA ASN A 144 10.51 8.30 3.17
C ASN A 144 10.11 7.40 1.99
N TYR A 145 8.84 7.02 1.89
CA TYR A 145 8.30 6.14 0.83
C TYR A 145 7.32 6.84 -0.11
N GLN A 146 7.19 8.17 -0.05
CA GLN A 146 6.35 8.95 -0.96
C GLN A 146 6.72 8.74 -2.42
N TYR A 147 8.00 8.55 -2.72
CA TYR A 147 8.49 8.24 -4.07
C TYR A 147 8.00 6.90 -4.62
N LEU A 148 7.52 5.98 -3.76
CA LEU A 148 6.98 4.71 -4.23
C LEU A 148 5.64 4.88 -4.95
N LEU A 149 4.80 5.82 -4.52
CA LEU A 149 3.40 5.92 -4.96
C LEU A 149 3.03 7.31 -5.51
N ASN A 150 3.63 8.39 -5.00
CA ASN A 150 3.20 9.76 -5.24
C ASN A 150 4.16 10.54 -6.13
N ASN A 151 5.47 10.36 -5.93
CA ASN A 151 6.48 11.13 -6.66
C ASN A 151 7.12 10.27 -7.74
N LEU A 152 6.29 9.88 -8.72
CA LEU A 152 6.64 9.28 -10.02
C LEU A 152 8.15 9.02 -10.14
N GLY A 153 9.03 9.93 -10.60
CA GLY A 153 8.98 10.91 -11.70
C GLY A 153 9.42 10.29 -13.04
N MET A 154 10.72 10.29 -13.41
CA MET A 154 11.28 9.61 -14.62
C MET A 154 11.92 8.22 -14.38
N GLY A 155 11.75 7.62 -13.19
CA GLY A 155 12.22 6.26 -12.88
C GLY A 155 11.44 5.13 -13.56
N GLN A 156 11.79 3.88 -13.22
CA GLN A 156 11.07 2.70 -13.72
C GLN A 156 9.85 2.39 -12.85
N TYR A 157 8.69 2.20 -13.49
CA TYR A 157 7.43 1.88 -12.84
C TYR A 157 6.91 0.50 -13.20
N THR A 158 6.19 -0.09 -12.25
CA THR A 158 5.34 -1.24 -12.50
C THR A 158 3.91 -0.72 -12.60
N SER A 159 3.20 -1.09 -13.67
CA SER A 159 1.77 -0.86 -13.82
C SER A 159 1.02 -2.14 -14.16
N PHE A 160 -0.11 -2.38 -13.51
CA PHE A 160 -1.02 -3.47 -13.87
C PHE A 160 -2.45 -3.20 -13.43
N ASN A 161 -3.39 -3.90 -14.07
CA ASN A 161 -4.78 -3.89 -13.69
C ASN A 161 -4.98 -4.62 -12.35
N LEU A 162 -5.59 -3.93 -11.38
CA LEU A 162 -5.78 -4.44 -10.03
C LEU A 162 -6.74 -5.64 -10.00
N LEU A 163 -7.81 -5.62 -10.82
CA LEU A 163 -8.76 -6.72 -10.91
C LEU A 163 -8.11 -7.98 -11.50
N GLU A 164 -7.24 -7.83 -12.50
CA GLU A 164 -6.43 -8.95 -13.02
C GLU A 164 -5.55 -9.54 -11.91
N PHE A 165 -4.83 -8.68 -11.18
CA PHE A 165 -3.97 -9.12 -10.09
C PHE A 165 -4.75 -9.87 -9.01
N GLN A 166 -5.93 -9.38 -8.65
CA GLN A 166 -6.80 -10.01 -7.66
C GLN A 166 -7.27 -11.40 -8.06
N ARG A 167 -7.50 -11.64 -9.36
CA ARG A 167 -7.88 -12.96 -9.92
C ARG A 167 -6.75 -13.99 -9.91
N VAL A 168 -5.49 -13.57 -9.89
CA VAL A 168 -4.35 -14.50 -9.78
C VAL A 168 -4.43 -15.25 -8.45
N ARG A 169 -4.43 -16.57 -8.49
CA ARG A 169 -4.45 -17.46 -7.31
C ARG A 169 -3.04 -17.93 -6.99
N GLY A 170 -2.72 -18.06 -5.71
CA GLY A 170 -1.40 -18.42 -5.20
C GLY A 170 -0.55 -17.21 -4.82
N LYS A 171 -0.03 -17.18 -3.58
CA LYS A 171 0.89 -16.11 -3.12
C LYS A 171 2.14 -15.99 -4.01
N TYR A 172 2.71 -17.11 -4.44
CA TYR A 172 3.90 -17.12 -5.30
C TYR A 172 3.58 -16.64 -6.71
N ALA A 173 2.42 -17.01 -7.26
CA ALA A 173 1.97 -16.56 -8.56
C ALA A 173 1.73 -15.04 -8.57
N LYS A 174 1.18 -14.47 -7.49
CA LYS A 174 1.04 -13.00 -7.34
C LYS A 174 2.39 -12.29 -7.31
N THR A 175 3.36 -12.84 -6.58
CA THR A 175 4.73 -12.29 -6.56
C THR A 175 5.35 -12.33 -7.96
N LEU A 176 5.26 -13.48 -8.65
CA LEU A 176 5.77 -13.63 -10.01
C LEU A 176 5.08 -12.67 -10.98
N TYR A 177 3.74 -12.59 -10.93
CA TYR A 177 2.95 -11.66 -11.75
C TYR A 177 3.47 -10.23 -11.60
N ARG A 178 3.69 -9.78 -10.37
CA ARG A 178 4.22 -8.45 -10.07
C ARG A 178 5.61 -8.24 -10.69
N LEU A 179 6.53 -9.19 -10.50
CA LEU A 179 7.88 -9.13 -11.06
C LEU A 179 7.89 -9.15 -12.60
N LEU A 180 6.94 -9.83 -13.24
CA LEU A 180 6.82 -9.83 -14.71
C LEU A 180 6.28 -8.49 -15.22
N LYS A 181 5.32 -7.86 -14.52
CA LYS A 181 4.73 -6.57 -14.94
C LYS A 181 5.74 -5.43 -14.94
N GLN A 182 6.83 -5.52 -14.18
CA GLN A 182 7.87 -4.49 -14.14
C GLN A 182 8.69 -4.39 -15.44
N TYR A 183 8.67 -5.43 -16.29
CA TYR A 183 9.39 -5.49 -17.57
C TYR A 183 8.47 -5.28 -18.78
N LYS A 184 7.20 -4.93 -18.57
CA LYS A 184 6.24 -4.76 -19.67
C LYS A 184 6.50 -3.55 -20.56
N SER A 185 7.23 -2.55 -20.11
CA SER A 185 7.56 -1.33 -20.88
C SER A 185 8.94 -1.38 -21.56
N THR A 186 9.70 -2.48 -21.39
CA THR A 186 11.02 -2.68 -21.99
C THR A 186 10.97 -3.51 -23.28
N GLY A 187 9.78 -3.78 -23.81
CA GLY A 187 9.56 -4.54 -25.04
C GLY A 187 8.77 -3.73 -26.06
#